data_AF-A0A7J7H899-F1
#
_entry.id   AF-A0A7J7H899-F1
#
_cell.length_a   1.000
_cell.length_b   1.000
_cell.length_c   1.000
_cell.angle_alpha   90.00
_cell.angle_beta   90.00
_cell.angle_gamma   90.00
#
_symmetry.space_group_name_H-M   'P 1'
#
loop_
_entity.id
_entity.type
_entity.pdbx_description
1 polymer ?
#
loop_
_entity_poly.entity_id
_entity_poly.type
_entity_poly.pdbx_seq_one_letter_code
_entity_poly.pdbx_strand_id
1 'polypeptide(L)'
;MEKKFSLYFLHFFLSIHKALSKHSLMGEKKYVKRVINSLGMANVVMAPTFSYFSTNRSSKECRRLHSTPRKGHCIKAMTVEKPLEELYNVRVERNVSPERLVELGVSKWSMWKTGKCKLPWDWHVDQLVYIEEGEVRVVPEGSERFMQFMAGDLVRYPKWFEADLFFNGFYQERYSFRAYGDD
;
A
#
# COMPACT_ATOMS: atom_id res chain seq x y z
N MET A 1 -22.59 27.24 -9.21
CA MET A 1 -21.44 26.30 -9.26
C MET A 1 -20.83 26.00 -7.89
N GLU A 2 -21.08 26.80 -6.86
CA GLU A 2 -20.52 26.62 -5.50
C GLU A 2 -21.02 25.36 -4.75
N LYS A 3 -22.24 24.90 -5.03
CA LYS A 3 -22.85 23.77 -4.28
C LYS A 3 -22.16 22.41 -4.54
N LYS A 4 -21.54 22.22 -5.71
CA LYS A 4 -20.80 20.97 -6.03
C LYS A 4 -19.46 20.92 -5.30
N PHE A 5 -18.75 22.05 -5.22
CA PHE A 5 -17.48 22.17 -4.48
C PHE A 5 -17.65 21.83 -2.98
N SER A 6 -18.77 22.24 -2.38
CA SER A 6 -19.09 21.93 -0.99
C SER A 6 -19.27 20.44 -0.73
N LEU A 7 -19.87 19.69 -1.67
CA LEU A 7 -20.10 18.25 -1.47
C LEU A 7 -18.81 17.43 -1.53
N TYR A 8 -17.89 17.76 -2.46
CA TYR A 8 -16.58 17.10 -2.53
C TYR A 8 -15.68 17.47 -1.35
N PHE A 9 -15.72 18.72 -0.90
CA PHE A 9 -15.00 19.14 0.31
C PHE A 9 -15.56 18.45 1.56
N LEU A 10 -16.89 18.31 1.67
CA LEU A 10 -17.52 17.57 2.75
C LEU A 10 -17.21 16.07 2.66
N HIS A 11 -17.15 15.48 1.46
CA HIS A 11 -16.77 14.09 1.28
C HIS A 11 -15.28 13.86 1.60
N PHE A 12 -14.41 14.79 1.22
CA PHE A 12 -13.00 14.83 1.61
C PHE A 12 -12.87 14.91 3.13
N PHE A 13 -13.57 15.85 3.78
CA PHE A 13 -13.53 16.02 5.23
C PHE A 13 -14.14 14.82 5.98
N LEU A 14 -15.24 14.25 5.46
CA LEU A 14 -15.87 13.04 6.00
C LEU A 14 -14.98 11.80 5.77
N SER A 15 -14.25 11.73 4.66
CA SER A 15 -13.30 10.64 4.38
C SER A 15 -12.10 10.74 5.33
N ILE A 16 -11.52 11.93 5.50
CA ILE A 16 -10.48 12.22 6.50
C ILE A 16 -10.99 11.86 7.91
N HIS A 17 -12.20 12.30 8.28
CA HIS A 17 -12.76 12.02 9.61
C HIS A 17 -13.04 10.52 9.83
N LYS A 18 -13.56 9.81 8.82
CA LYS A 18 -13.73 8.35 8.85
C LYS A 18 -12.39 7.63 8.93
N ALA A 19 -11.36 8.08 8.21
CA ALA A 19 -10.01 7.53 8.24
C ALA A 19 -9.36 7.71 9.62
N LEU A 20 -9.49 8.90 10.21
CA LEU A 20 -9.00 9.20 11.56
C LEU A 20 -9.76 8.39 12.63
N SER A 21 -11.08 8.23 12.50
CA SER A 21 -11.89 7.40 13.39
C SER A 21 -11.54 5.91 13.31
N LYS A 22 -11.34 5.37 12.09
CA LYS A 22 -10.85 4.00 11.88
C LYS A 22 -9.46 3.79 12.51
N HIS A 23 -8.57 4.77 12.45
CA HIS A 23 -7.23 4.68 13.06
C HIS A 23 -7.30 4.57 14.59
N SER A 24 -8.21 5.30 15.24
CA SER A 24 -8.46 5.20 16.69
C SER A 24 -8.93 3.80 17.10
N LEU A 25 -9.92 3.24 16.39
CA LEU A 25 -10.45 1.89 16.65
C LEU A 25 -9.43 0.78 16.34
N MET A 26 -8.59 0.96 15.32
CA MET A 26 -7.49 0.03 14.99
C MET A 26 -6.38 0.03 16.05
N GLY A 27 -6.11 1.19 16.67
CA GLY A 27 -5.20 1.30 17.82
C GLY A 27 -5.71 0.51 19.03
N GLU A 28 -7.00 0.64 19.34
CA GLU A 28 -7.63 -0.11 20.43
C GLU A 28 -7.65 -1.63 20.18
N LYS A 29 -8.00 -2.07 18.96
CA LYS A 29 -8.00 -3.51 18.63
C LYS A 29 -6.62 -4.15 18.72
N LYS A 30 -5.56 -3.43 18.33
CA LYS A 30 -4.17 -3.89 18.50
C LYS A 30 -3.76 -3.93 19.97
N TYR A 31 -4.18 -2.97 20.78
CA TYR A 31 -3.94 -2.95 22.23
C TYR A 31 -4.65 -4.12 22.93
N VAL A 32 -5.94 -4.31 22.67
CA VAL A 32 -6.74 -5.42 23.23
C VAL A 32 -6.18 -6.77 22.83
N LYS A 33 -5.77 -6.96 21.57
CA LYS A 33 -5.12 -8.21 21.11
C LYS A 33 -3.77 -8.45 21.79
N ARG A 34 -3.00 -7.40 22.09
CA ARG A 34 -1.72 -7.49 22.83
C ARG A 34 -1.94 -7.82 24.31
N VAL A 35 -2.98 -7.24 24.93
CA VAL A 35 -3.36 -7.52 26.32
C VAL A 35 -3.86 -8.96 26.48
N ILE A 36 -4.72 -9.44 25.57
CA ILE A 36 -5.22 -10.82 25.58
C ILE A 36 -4.06 -11.83 25.40
N ASN A 37 -3.12 -11.56 24.49
CA ASN A 37 -1.95 -12.42 24.31
C ASN A 37 -0.97 -12.37 25.49
N SER A 38 -0.94 -11.27 26.25
CA SER A 38 -0.14 -11.11 27.48
C SER A 38 -0.76 -11.83 28.69
N LEU A 39 -2.07 -12.06 28.71
CA LEU A 39 -2.76 -12.76 29.80
C LEU A 39 -2.92 -14.28 29.56
N GLY A 40 -2.52 -14.80 28.39
CA GLY A 40 -2.68 -16.20 28.02
C GLY A 40 -1.38 -17.00 27.98
N MET A 41 -0.64 -17.11 29.09
CA MET A 41 0.45 -18.09 29.23
C MET A 41 0.47 -18.75 30.60
N ALA A 42 -0.48 -19.66 30.83
CA ALA A 42 -0.35 -20.77 31.77
C ALA A 42 -1.45 -21.78 31.49
N ASN A 43 -1.12 -22.94 30.91
CA ASN A 43 -1.77 -24.21 31.20
C ASN A 43 -0.91 -25.35 30.68
N VAL A 44 -0.34 -26.08 31.65
CA VAL A 44 0.35 -27.37 31.51
C VAL A 44 -0.71 -28.44 31.33
N VAL A 45 -0.62 -29.28 30.30
CA VAL A 45 -1.39 -30.55 30.26
C VAL A 45 -0.48 -31.68 29.76
N MET A 46 -0.31 -32.65 30.66
CA MET A 46 0.32 -33.96 30.54
C MET A 46 -0.22 -34.78 29.35
N ALA A 47 0.68 -35.45 28.61
CA ALA A 47 0.33 -36.53 27.68
C ALA A 47 0.62 -37.90 28.32
N PRO A 48 -0.27 -38.90 28.22
CA PRO A 48 0.00 -40.24 28.71
C PRO A 48 0.79 -41.08 27.70
N THR A 49 1.65 -41.91 28.25
CA THR A 49 2.39 -43.01 27.65
C THR A 49 1.46 -44.09 27.08
N PHE A 50 1.74 -44.54 25.86
CA PHE A 50 1.48 -45.92 25.48
C PHE A 50 2.68 -46.43 24.66
N SER A 51 3.41 -47.36 25.25
CA SER A 51 4.42 -48.19 24.61
C SER A 51 3.73 -49.39 23.96
N TYR A 52 4.09 -49.70 22.71
CA TYR A 52 4.16 -51.08 22.27
C TYR A 52 5.32 -51.25 21.29
N PHE A 53 6.06 -52.32 21.52
CA PHE A 53 7.32 -52.75 20.91
C PHE A 53 7.16 -53.13 19.44
N SER A 54 8.21 -52.96 18.60
CA SER A 54 9.13 -54.06 18.23
C SER A 54 10.04 -53.71 17.03
N THR A 55 11.34 -53.96 17.19
CA THR A 55 12.35 -54.57 16.28
C THR A 55 12.56 -53.98 14.86
N ASN A 56 13.76 -53.90 14.25
CA ASN A 56 15.17 -54.05 14.61
C ASN A 56 15.98 -53.47 13.41
N ARG A 57 17.20 -52.97 13.68
CA ARG A 57 18.43 -53.12 12.85
C ARG A 57 18.38 -52.86 11.32
N SER A 58 19.15 -51.87 10.85
CA SER A 58 20.45 -52.12 10.19
C SER A 58 21.04 -50.84 9.62
N SER A 59 22.33 -50.66 9.90
CA SER A 59 23.27 -49.75 9.25
C SER A 59 23.50 -50.12 7.78
N LYS A 60 24.21 -49.20 7.09
CA LYS A 60 24.80 -49.24 5.72
C LYS A 60 23.93 -48.52 4.68
N GLU A 61 24.42 -47.66 3.79
CA GLU A 61 25.75 -47.15 3.51
C GLU A 61 25.58 -46.09 2.40
N CYS A 62 26.40 -45.04 2.45
CA CYS A 62 26.51 -44.02 1.41
C CYS A 62 26.84 -44.66 0.07
N ARG A 63 26.00 -44.46 -0.95
CA ARG A 63 26.44 -44.63 -2.34
C ARG A 63 26.30 -43.31 -3.09
N ARG A 64 27.46 -42.68 -3.27
CA ARG A 64 27.73 -41.68 -4.30
C ARG A 64 27.30 -42.26 -5.65
N LEU A 65 26.54 -41.49 -6.42
CA LEU A 65 26.52 -41.64 -7.87
C LEU A 65 26.78 -40.28 -8.49
N HIS A 66 28.01 -40.15 -8.98
CA HIS A 66 28.38 -39.14 -9.96
C HIS A 66 27.58 -39.40 -11.24
N SER A 67 26.85 -38.40 -11.71
CA SER A 67 26.42 -38.34 -13.10
C SER A 67 26.56 -36.89 -13.61
N THR A 68 27.00 -36.81 -14.85
CA THR A 68 27.60 -35.69 -15.59
C THR A 68 26.77 -34.40 -15.66
N PRO A 69 27.41 -33.22 -15.83
CA PRO A 69 26.71 -31.95 -15.94
C PRO A 69 26.15 -31.79 -17.37
N ARG A 70 24.88 -32.16 -17.58
CA ARG A 70 24.14 -31.63 -18.73
C ARG A 70 23.88 -30.16 -18.45
N LYS A 71 24.60 -29.30 -19.17
CA LYS A 71 24.43 -27.84 -19.21
C LYS A 71 23.07 -27.52 -19.83
N GLY A 72 22.00 -27.75 -19.07
CA GLY A 72 20.69 -27.19 -19.33
C GLY A 72 20.82 -25.70 -19.11
N HIS A 73 20.86 -24.94 -20.19
CA HIS A 73 20.55 -23.53 -20.11
C HIS A 73 19.10 -23.45 -19.63
N CYS A 74 18.93 -23.28 -18.32
CA CYS A 74 17.66 -22.85 -17.79
C CYS A 74 17.40 -21.49 -18.41
N ILE A 75 16.50 -21.44 -19.39
CA ILE A 75 15.86 -20.20 -19.77
C ILE A 75 15.07 -19.82 -18.53
N LYS A 76 15.70 -19.01 -17.66
CA LYS A 76 14.97 -18.35 -16.58
C LYS A 76 13.96 -17.47 -17.28
N ALA A 77 12.70 -17.87 -17.26
CA ALA A 77 11.60 -17.00 -17.62
C ALA A 77 11.70 -15.78 -16.71
N MET A 78 12.21 -14.68 -17.25
CA MET A 78 12.28 -13.41 -16.54
C MET A 78 10.85 -12.87 -16.59
N THR A 79 10.06 -13.16 -15.55
CA THR A 79 8.77 -12.49 -15.36
C THR A 79 9.10 -11.02 -15.14
N VAL A 80 8.96 -10.21 -16.20
CA VAL A 80 8.96 -8.75 -16.07
C VAL A 80 7.67 -8.41 -15.37
N GLU A 81 7.71 -8.34 -14.04
CA GLU A 81 6.56 -7.88 -13.27
C GLU A 81 6.25 -6.45 -13.70
N LYS A 82 5.00 -6.20 -14.09
CA LYS A 82 4.56 -4.85 -14.43
C LYS A 82 4.78 -3.90 -13.25
N PRO A 83 5.13 -2.62 -13.52
CA PRO A 83 5.13 -1.60 -12.48
C PRO A 83 3.73 -1.47 -11.87
N LEU A 84 3.65 -1.15 -10.58
CA LEU A 84 2.36 -1.07 -9.88
C LEU A 84 1.50 0.06 -10.44
N GLU A 85 2.14 1.14 -10.88
CA GLU A 85 1.51 2.27 -11.55
C GLU A 85 0.66 1.81 -12.74
N GLU A 86 1.20 0.92 -13.58
CA GLU A 86 0.46 0.34 -14.70
C GLU A 86 -0.62 -0.63 -14.24
N LEU A 87 -0.34 -1.47 -13.24
CA LEU A 87 -1.31 -2.46 -12.72
C LEU A 87 -2.57 -1.80 -12.15
N TYR A 88 -2.42 -0.67 -11.47
CA TYR A 88 -3.50 0.07 -10.83
C TYR A 88 -3.96 1.30 -11.62
N ASN A 89 -3.52 1.46 -12.87
CA ASN A 89 -3.88 2.59 -13.72
C ASN A 89 -3.53 3.97 -13.12
N VAL A 90 -2.57 4.03 -12.19
CA VAL A 90 -2.03 5.26 -11.61
C VAL A 90 -1.02 5.81 -12.61
N ARG A 91 -1.26 7.03 -13.11
CA ARG A 91 -0.31 7.68 -14.05
C ARG A 91 0.53 8.68 -13.31
N VAL A 92 1.81 8.76 -13.66
CA VAL A 92 2.74 9.72 -13.07
C VAL A 92 3.55 10.43 -14.15
N GLU A 93 3.58 11.75 -14.07
CA GLU A 93 4.52 12.60 -14.78
C GLU A 93 5.55 13.08 -13.74
N ARG A 94 6.80 12.65 -13.86
CA ARG A 94 7.87 12.98 -12.91
C ARG A 94 8.51 14.32 -13.28
N ASN A 95 8.85 15.12 -12.27
CA ASN A 95 9.52 16.42 -12.43
C ASN A 95 8.83 17.32 -13.46
N VAL A 96 7.56 17.64 -13.22
CA VAL A 96 6.75 18.42 -14.16
C VAL A 96 7.32 19.84 -14.33
N SER A 97 7.44 20.26 -15.60
CA SER A 97 7.94 21.59 -15.96
C SER A 97 7.00 22.71 -15.48
N PRO A 98 7.52 23.90 -15.11
CA PRO A 98 6.69 25.04 -14.71
C PRO A 98 5.62 25.43 -15.72
N GLU A 99 5.92 25.36 -17.02
CA GLU A 99 5.00 25.69 -18.12
C GLU A 99 3.75 24.79 -18.07
N ARG A 100 3.98 23.48 -17.89
CA ARG A 100 2.92 22.48 -17.74
C ARG A 100 2.05 22.72 -16.51
N LEU A 101 2.64 23.16 -15.39
CA LEU A 101 1.87 23.51 -14.18
C LEU A 101 0.97 24.75 -14.41
N VAL A 102 1.46 25.71 -15.19
CA VAL A 102 0.69 26.91 -15.59
C VAL A 102 -0.46 26.54 -16.51
N GLU A 103 -0.21 25.70 -17.53
CA GLU A 103 -1.25 25.18 -18.43
C GLU A 103 -2.38 24.47 -17.68
N LEU A 104 -2.03 23.63 -16.70
CA LEU A 104 -2.98 22.90 -15.86
C LEU A 104 -3.67 23.80 -14.82
N GLY A 105 -3.20 25.04 -14.64
CA GLY A 105 -3.75 25.98 -13.66
C GLY A 105 -3.61 25.49 -12.21
N VAL A 106 -2.53 24.74 -11.90
CA VAL A 106 -2.29 24.11 -10.58
C VAL A 106 -2.35 25.13 -9.44
N SER A 107 -1.98 26.39 -9.70
CA SER A 107 -2.06 27.49 -8.73
C SER A 107 -3.48 27.77 -8.22
N LYS A 108 -4.53 27.31 -8.91
CA LYS A 108 -5.95 27.48 -8.54
C LYS A 108 -6.55 26.25 -7.85
N TRP A 109 -5.81 25.14 -7.80
CA TRP A 109 -6.29 23.89 -7.21
C TRP A 109 -6.37 23.99 -5.69
N SER A 110 -7.15 23.10 -5.09
CA SER A 110 -7.24 22.99 -3.64
C SER A 110 -5.94 22.46 -3.06
N MET A 111 -5.53 23.00 -1.91
CA MET A 111 -4.30 22.62 -1.22
C MET A 111 -4.61 21.71 -0.04
N TRP A 112 -3.75 20.72 0.18
CA TRP A 112 -3.77 19.87 1.37
C TRP A 112 -2.37 19.68 1.93
N LYS A 113 -2.28 19.50 3.25
CA LYS A 113 -1.02 19.29 3.95
C LYS A 113 -1.19 18.37 5.14
N THR A 114 -0.11 17.66 5.47
CA THR A 114 -0.05 16.78 6.63
C THR A 114 1.38 16.64 7.15
N GLY A 115 1.53 15.99 8.31
CA GLY A 115 2.80 15.52 8.84
C GLY A 115 2.92 14.00 8.74
N LYS A 116 3.86 13.44 9.52
CA LYS A 116 4.09 12.00 9.59
C LYS A 116 2.83 11.27 10.06
N CYS A 117 2.21 10.47 9.19
CA CYS A 117 1.01 9.70 9.51
C CYS A 117 0.79 8.56 8.51
N LYS A 118 -0.17 7.68 8.84
CA LYS A 118 -0.74 6.67 7.94
C LYS A 118 -2.22 6.96 7.77
N LEU A 119 -2.71 7.03 6.54
CA LEU A 119 -4.10 7.34 6.23
C LEU A 119 -4.67 6.34 5.20
N PRO A 120 -5.74 5.59 5.53
CA PRO A 120 -6.47 4.84 4.52
C PRO A 120 -7.24 5.82 3.62
N TRP A 121 -7.20 5.60 2.32
CA TRP A 121 -7.80 6.48 1.34
C TRP A 121 -8.53 5.71 0.22
N ASP A 122 -9.67 6.26 -0.19
CA ASP A 122 -10.57 5.69 -1.19
C ASP A 122 -10.96 6.79 -2.19
N TRP A 123 -10.47 6.64 -3.43
CA TRP A 123 -10.74 7.54 -4.53
C TRP A 123 -12.03 7.13 -5.23
N HIS A 124 -13.14 7.83 -4.97
CA HIS A 124 -14.40 7.56 -5.66
C HIS A 124 -14.48 8.19 -7.06
N VAL A 125 -13.60 9.16 -7.35
CA VAL A 125 -13.49 9.89 -8.61
C VAL A 125 -12.02 10.05 -8.98
N ASP A 126 -11.76 10.29 -10.26
CA ASP A 126 -10.41 10.59 -10.73
C ASP A 126 -9.88 11.84 -10.03
N GLN A 127 -8.70 11.72 -9.43
CA GLN A 127 -8.02 12.82 -8.76
C GLN A 127 -6.67 13.06 -9.45
N LEU A 128 -6.40 14.33 -9.74
CA LEU A 128 -5.10 14.78 -10.19
C LEU A 128 -4.42 15.51 -9.03
N VAL A 129 -3.18 15.12 -8.73
CA VAL A 129 -2.43 15.59 -7.56
C VAL A 129 -1.05 16.04 -8.03
N TYR A 130 -0.67 17.26 -7.68
CA TYR A 130 0.70 17.75 -7.80
C TYR A 130 1.33 17.83 -6.42
N ILE A 131 2.45 17.16 -6.23
CA ILE A 131 3.17 17.15 -4.95
C ILE A 131 4.12 18.34 -4.93
N GLU A 132 3.87 19.29 -4.04
CA GLU A 132 4.71 20.48 -3.89
C GLU A 132 5.90 20.19 -2.97
N GLU A 133 5.69 19.41 -1.91
CA GLU A 133 6.73 19.12 -0.93
C GLU A 133 6.52 17.76 -0.27
N GLY A 134 7.63 17.09 0.07
CA GLY A 134 7.64 15.83 0.78
C GLY A 134 7.51 14.60 -0.13
N GLU A 135 7.11 13.49 0.48
CA GLU A 135 6.92 12.21 -0.21
C GLU A 135 5.73 11.45 0.37
N VAL A 136 5.13 10.60 -0.47
CA VAL A 136 4.07 9.68 -0.09
C VAL A 136 4.36 8.30 -0.64
N ARG A 137 4.17 7.29 0.21
CA ARG A 137 4.09 5.88 -0.23
C ARG A 137 2.63 5.46 -0.28
N VAL A 138 2.25 4.89 -1.41
CA VAL A 138 0.88 4.43 -1.70
C VAL A 138 0.92 2.92 -1.75
N VAL A 139 0.22 2.27 -0.82
CA VAL A 139 0.11 0.82 -0.73
C VAL A 139 -1.30 0.43 -1.14
N PRO A 140 -1.52 -0.07 -2.38
CA PRO A 140 -2.82 -0.55 -2.81
C PRO A 140 -3.37 -1.59 -1.84
N GLU A 141 -4.69 -1.63 -1.68
CA GLU A 141 -5.32 -2.63 -0.84
C GLU A 141 -4.93 -4.06 -1.29
N GLY A 142 -4.54 -4.90 -0.33
CA GLY A 142 -4.13 -6.28 -0.59
C GLY A 142 -2.74 -6.47 -1.21
N SER A 143 -1.99 -5.39 -1.47
CA SER A 143 -0.62 -5.46 -2.02
C SER A 143 0.44 -5.36 -0.91
N GLU A 144 1.51 -6.15 -1.03
CA GLU A 144 2.74 -5.98 -0.23
C GLU A 144 3.72 -4.97 -0.86
N ARG A 145 3.54 -4.67 -2.16
CA ARG A 145 4.32 -3.69 -2.92
C ARG A 145 3.68 -2.31 -2.82
N PHE A 146 4.49 -1.25 -2.99
CA PHE A 146 4.05 0.14 -2.90
C PHE A 146 4.58 1.00 -4.05
N MET A 147 3.86 2.07 -4.38
CA MET A 147 4.33 3.16 -5.24
C MET A 147 4.87 4.29 -4.36
N GLN A 148 5.86 5.02 -4.86
CA GLN A 148 6.42 6.18 -4.16
C GLN A 148 6.40 7.41 -5.07
N PHE A 149 5.88 8.51 -4.53
CA PHE A 149 5.79 9.79 -5.20
C PHE A 149 6.40 10.88 -4.32
N MET A 150 7.03 11.85 -4.95
CA MET A 150 7.82 12.89 -4.30
C MET A 150 7.48 14.27 -4.89
N ALA A 151 8.00 15.32 -4.24
CA ALA A 151 7.90 16.69 -4.74
C ALA A 151 8.28 16.80 -6.23
N GLY A 152 7.47 17.51 -7.00
CA GLY A 152 7.62 17.67 -8.46
C GLY A 152 6.83 16.66 -9.29
N ASP A 153 6.23 15.64 -8.68
CA ASP A 153 5.42 14.66 -9.40
C ASP A 153 3.97 15.11 -9.57
N LEU A 154 3.42 14.86 -10.75
CA LEU A 154 2.00 14.98 -11.05
C LEU A 154 1.41 13.58 -11.20
N VAL A 155 0.52 13.21 -10.27
CA VAL A 155 -0.05 11.87 -10.15
C VAL A 155 -1.54 11.91 -10.46
N ARG A 156 -1.99 11.05 -11.36
CA ARG A 156 -3.41 10.78 -11.61
C ARG A 156 -3.79 9.48 -10.94
N TYR A 157 -4.59 9.57 -9.88
CA TYR A 157 -5.25 8.42 -9.26
C TYR A 157 -6.58 8.16 -9.95
N PRO A 158 -6.87 6.92 -10.37
CA PRO A 158 -8.14 6.60 -10.97
C PRO A 158 -9.24 6.48 -9.91
N LYS A 159 -10.49 6.67 -10.33
CA LYS A 159 -11.67 6.30 -9.55
C LYS A 159 -11.66 4.82 -9.16
N TRP A 160 -12.33 4.54 -8.05
CA TRP A 160 -12.45 3.22 -7.41
C TRP A 160 -11.11 2.60 -7.05
N PHE A 161 -10.14 3.44 -6.72
CA PHE A 161 -8.85 3.01 -6.20
C PHE A 161 -8.86 3.12 -4.69
N GLU A 162 -8.29 2.14 -4.00
CA GLU A 162 -8.17 2.12 -2.54
C GLU A 162 -6.73 1.82 -2.15
N ALA A 163 -6.18 2.63 -1.25
CA ALA A 163 -4.81 2.45 -0.77
C ALA A 163 -4.60 3.00 0.65
N ASP A 164 -3.63 2.43 1.33
CA ASP A 164 -3.04 3.03 2.51
C ASP A 164 -1.92 4.00 2.10
N LEU A 165 -2.04 5.26 2.53
CA LEU A 165 -1.05 6.31 2.35
C LEU A 165 -0.13 6.38 3.56
N PHE A 166 1.17 6.46 3.32
CA PHE A 166 2.19 6.62 4.35
C PHE A 166 3.04 7.86 4.09
N PHE A 167 3.04 8.77 5.06
CA PHE A 167 3.83 10.00 5.04
C PHE A 167 4.91 9.90 6.12
N ASN A 168 6.18 10.04 5.74
CA ASN A 168 7.29 9.92 6.69
C ASN A 168 7.67 11.25 7.36
N GLY A 169 7.21 12.38 6.82
CA GLY A 169 7.52 13.72 7.28
C GLY A 169 6.44 14.73 6.90
N PHE A 170 6.82 15.99 6.72
CA PHE A 170 5.94 17.01 6.17
C PHE A 170 5.60 16.68 4.71
N TYR A 171 4.33 16.89 4.33
CA TYR A 171 3.84 16.66 2.99
C TYR A 171 2.83 17.73 2.61
N GLN A 172 2.94 18.26 1.41
CA GLN A 172 2.02 19.23 0.83
C GLN A 172 1.73 18.90 -0.62
N GLU A 173 0.46 18.97 -0.98
CA GLU A 173 -0.01 18.76 -2.35
C GLU A 173 -1.07 19.78 -2.75
N ARG A 174 -1.23 19.90 -4.07
CA ARG A 174 -2.40 20.50 -4.69
C ARG A 174 -3.17 19.46 -5.45
N TYR A 175 -4.49 19.48 -5.34
CA TYR A 175 -5.34 18.49 -5.96
C TYR A 175 -6.54 19.11 -6.67
N SER A 176 -6.97 18.41 -7.72
CA SER A 176 -8.20 18.69 -8.45
C SER A 176 -8.94 17.39 -8.73
N PHE A 177 -10.25 17.37 -8.51
CA PHE A 177 -11.10 16.25 -8.88
C PHE A 177 -11.61 16.45 -10.30
N ARG A 178 -11.48 15.45 -11.16
CA ARG A 178 -12.11 15.49 -12.49
C ARG A 178 -13.56 15.08 -12.35
N ALA A 179 -14.48 15.94 -12.80
CA ALA A 179 -15.89 15.60 -12.81
C ALA A 179 -16.19 14.57 -13.90
N TYR A 180 -17.29 13.84 -13.75
CA TYR A 180 -17.80 12.97 -14.80
C TYR A 180 -18.07 13.78 -16.07
N GLY A 181 -17.37 13.46 -17.18
CA GLY A 181 -17.61 14.03 -18.51
C GLY A 181 -16.48 14.88 -19.12
N ASP A 182 -15.33 15.02 -18.46
CA ASP A 182 -14.17 15.80 -18.97
C ASP A 182 -13.17 14.95 -19.82
N ASP A 183 -13.65 13.95 -20.56
CA ASP A 183 -12.86 13.12 -21.49
C ASP A 183 -12.98 13.58 -22.94
#